data_AF-A0A023FXT0-F1
#
_entry.id   AF-A0A023FXT0-F1
#
_cell.length_a   1.000
_cell.length_b   1.000
_cell.length_c   1.000
_cell.angle_alpha   90.00
_cell.angle_beta   90.00
_cell.angle_gamma   90.00
#
_symmetry.space_group_name_H-M   'P 1'
#
loop_
_entity.id
_entity.type
_entity.pdbx_description
1 polymer ?
#
loop_
_entity_poly.entity_id
_entity_poly.type
_entity_poly.pdbx_seq_one_letter_code
_entity_poly.pdbx_strand_id
1 'polypeptide(L)'
;MKTPYLLILLGFLVSAQAASYETPQRCLKPPAVGPCKAKHGMWYYDPSKKACKGFIYGGCKGNSNRFGSEVKCQQTCLPGAPLKPVCSLKPAKGPCKARVFSWAYDSAADRCRLFVYGGCKGNANNFRNCIECMDRCSGKESKKAMKLCFKLTAREMKKYGIVRHPVVEGPE
;
A
#
# COMPACT_ATOMS: atom_id res chain seq x y z
N MET A 1 -2.97 32.71 66.54
CA MET A 1 -4.07 32.27 65.64
C MET A 1 -3.76 32.73 64.22
N LYS A 2 -3.98 31.85 63.24
CA LYS A 2 -3.82 31.97 61.77
C LYS A 2 -2.53 31.35 61.20
N THR A 3 -2.72 30.09 60.82
CA THR A 3 -1.93 29.20 59.96
C THR A 3 -1.84 29.72 58.50
N PRO A 4 -0.99 29.10 57.65
CA PRO A 4 -0.24 29.69 56.55
C PRO A 4 -0.83 29.37 55.17
N TYR A 5 -0.47 30.13 54.13
CA TYR A 5 -0.61 29.68 52.74
C TYR A 5 0.59 30.12 51.91
N LEU A 6 1.60 29.24 51.90
CA LEU A 6 2.62 29.17 50.87
C LEU A 6 1.93 28.83 49.55
N LEU A 7 1.83 29.80 48.64
CA LEU A 7 1.28 29.65 47.30
C LEU A 7 2.20 28.77 46.45
N ILE A 8 2.02 27.45 46.52
CA ILE A 8 2.56 26.53 45.52
C ILE A 8 1.63 26.61 44.30
N LEU A 9 2.00 27.43 43.32
CA LEU A 9 1.49 27.30 41.96
C LEU A 9 1.99 25.96 41.41
N LEU A 10 1.28 24.87 41.71
CA LEU A 10 1.43 23.61 41.00
C LEU A 10 0.87 23.85 39.58
N GLY A 11 1.73 24.40 38.72
CA GLY A 11 1.55 24.33 37.29
C GLY A 11 1.52 22.86 36.92
N PHE A 12 0.31 22.31 36.75
CA PHE A 12 0.13 21.04 36.09
C PHE A 12 0.53 21.24 34.63
N LEU A 13 1.81 21.02 34.34
CA LEU A 13 2.28 20.69 33.02
C LEU A 13 1.56 19.39 32.63
N VAL A 14 0.42 19.54 31.96
CA VAL A 14 -0.20 18.43 31.23
C VAL A 14 0.76 18.10 30.10
N SER A 15 1.72 17.25 30.40
CA SER A 15 2.55 16.61 29.39
C SER A 15 1.59 15.84 28.49
N ALA A 16 1.36 16.35 27.29
CA ALA A 16 0.77 15.56 26.23
C ALA A 16 1.78 14.48 25.88
N GLN A 17 1.76 13.35 26.60
CA GLN A 17 2.45 12.16 26.13
C GLN A 17 1.82 11.81 24.79
N ALA A 18 2.54 12.10 23.70
CA ALA A 18 2.30 11.44 22.44
C ALA A 18 2.48 9.94 22.72
N ALA A 19 1.37 9.23 22.91
CA ALA A 19 1.39 7.80 23.08
C ALA A 19 2.02 7.21 21.81
N SER A 20 3.27 6.74 21.91
CA SER A 20 3.93 6.03 20.84
C SER A 20 3.28 4.66 20.75
N TYR A 21 2.22 4.54 19.95
CA TYR A 21 1.58 3.26 19.72
C TYR A 21 2.55 2.38 18.92
N GLU A 22 3.15 1.40 19.59
CA GLU A 22 4.11 0.50 18.97
C GLU A 22 3.41 -0.42 17.95
N THR A 23 4.10 -0.74 16.86
CA THR A 23 3.57 -1.69 15.87
C THR A 23 3.45 -3.08 16.49
N PRO A 24 2.27 -3.74 16.47
CA PRO A 24 2.13 -5.05 17.09
C PRO A 24 3.08 -6.10 16.51
N GLN A 25 3.65 -6.96 17.36
CA GLN A 25 4.61 -8.01 16.96
C GLN A 25 4.09 -8.92 15.83
N ARG A 26 2.78 -9.18 15.79
CA ARG A 26 2.16 -9.93 14.68
C ARG A 26 2.37 -9.30 13.31
N CYS A 27 2.48 -7.97 13.23
CA CYS A 27 2.68 -7.21 12.01
C CYS A 27 4.13 -7.25 11.54
N LEU A 28 5.09 -7.60 12.41
CA LEU A 28 6.51 -7.67 12.07
C LEU A 28 6.89 -9.00 11.41
N LYS A 29 5.99 -9.99 11.39
CA LYS A 29 6.23 -11.28 10.74
C LYS A 29 6.19 -11.12 9.20
N PRO A 30 7.01 -11.88 8.45
CA PRO A 30 6.93 -11.87 6.98
C PRO A 30 5.56 -12.39 6.49
N PRO A 31 5.13 -12.03 5.26
CA PRO A 31 3.91 -12.60 4.68
C PRO A 31 4.08 -14.11 4.48
N ALA A 32 3.04 -14.89 4.79
CA ALA A 32 3.09 -16.35 4.69
C ALA A 32 2.02 -16.88 3.73
N VAL A 33 2.46 -17.39 2.58
CA VAL A 33 1.60 -18.01 1.56
C VAL A 33 0.99 -19.31 2.09
N GLY A 34 1.76 -20.12 2.81
CA GLY A 34 1.35 -21.45 3.26
C GLY A 34 1.45 -22.52 2.16
N PRO A 35 1.22 -23.80 2.50
CA PRO A 35 1.43 -24.92 1.57
C PRO A 35 0.26 -25.16 0.61
N CYS A 36 -0.93 -24.63 0.92
CA CYS A 36 -2.09 -24.75 0.05
C CYS A 36 -1.97 -23.89 -1.21
N LYS A 37 -2.71 -24.24 -2.27
CA LYS A 37 -2.57 -23.66 -3.62
C LYS A 37 -3.74 -22.77 -4.05
N ALA A 38 -4.66 -22.44 -3.14
CA ALA A 38 -5.71 -21.48 -3.44
C ALA A 38 -5.11 -20.08 -3.64
N LYS A 39 -5.86 -19.17 -4.27
CA LYS A 39 -5.38 -17.83 -4.62
C LYS A 39 -6.22 -16.75 -3.95
N HIS A 40 -6.04 -16.59 -2.65
CA HIS A 40 -6.74 -15.55 -1.90
C HIS A 40 -5.91 -14.26 -1.87
N GLY A 41 -6.39 -13.20 -2.51
CA GLY A 41 -5.80 -11.86 -2.38
C GLY A 41 -5.95 -11.36 -0.93
N MET A 42 -4.83 -11.12 -0.27
CA MET A 42 -4.76 -10.73 1.14
C MET A 42 -3.75 -9.60 1.34
N TRP A 43 -3.77 -8.99 2.50
CA TRP A 43 -2.90 -7.86 2.86
C TRP A 43 -1.98 -8.22 4.01
N TYR A 44 -0.75 -7.71 4.01
CA TYR A 44 0.19 -7.81 5.12
C TYR A 44 0.88 -6.46 5.32
N TYR A 45 1.41 -6.23 6.51
CA TYR A 45 2.24 -5.07 6.81
C TYR A 45 3.70 -5.36 6.48
N ASP A 46 4.31 -4.52 5.66
CA ASP A 46 5.73 -4.52 5.35
C ASP A 46 6.43 -3.47 6.25
N PRO A 47 7.16 -3.90 7.31
CA PRO A 47 7.81 -2.96 8.22
C PRO A 47 8.94 -2.16 7.54
N SER A 48 9.57 -2.70 6.49
CA SER A 48 10.65 -2.02 5.78
C SER A 48 10.14 -0.82 4.98
N LYS A 49 8.91 -0.92 4.47
CA LYS A 49 8.25 0.13 3.70
C LYS A 49 7.23 0.92 4.52
N LYS A 50 7.00 0.53 5.78
CA LYS A 50 5.94 1.05 6.66
C LYS A 50 4.58 1.13 5.95
N ALA A 51 4.26 0.09 5.18
CA ALA A 51 3.11 0.09 4.29
C ALA A 51 2.39 -1.27 4.29
N CYS A 52 1.07 -1.23 4.13
CA CYS A 52 0.28 -2.43 3.86
C CYS A 52 0.34 -2.77 2.38
N LYS A 53 0.72 -4.00 2.07
CA LYS A 53 0.91 -4.54 0.72
C LYS A 53 0.06 -5.78 0.51
N GLY A 54 -0.36 -6.00 -0.73
CA GLY A 54 -1.07 -7.20 -1.12
C GLY A 54 -0.13 -8.37 -1.38
N PHE A 55 -0.65 -9.58 -1.17
CA PHE A 55 0.01 -10.86 -1.47
C PHE A 55 -1.05 -11.95 -1.69
N ILE A 56 -0.63 -13.10 -2.21
CA ILE A 56 -1.50 -14.26 -2.37
C ILE A 56 -1.32 -15.22 -1.18
N TYR A 57 -2.41 -15.48 -0.46
CA TYR A 57 -2.50 -16.52 0.55
C TYR A 57 -3.03 -17.82 -0.06
N GLY A 58 -2.32 -18.92 0.24
CA GLY A 58 -2.59 -20.26 -0.26
C GLY A 58 -3.86 -20.91 0.28
N GLY A 59 -4.45 -20.34 1.34
CA GLY A 59 -5.71 -20.81 1.94
C GLY A 59 -5.55 -21.66 3.21
N CYS A 60 -4.32 -22.01 3.61
CA CYS A 60 -4.10 -22.72 4.87
C CYS A 60 -2.76 -22.37 5.53
N LYS A 61 -2.67 -22.59 6.85
CA LYS A 61 -1.49 -22.26 7.68
C LYS A 61 -1.08 -20.78 7.55
N GLY A 62 0.20 -20.47 7.69
CA GLY A 62 0.73 -19.11 7.66
C GLY A 62 0.70 -18.43 9.04
N ASN A 63 0.69 -17.11 9.07
CA ASN A 63 0.75 -16.33 10.31
C ASN A 63 -0.28 -15.19 10.34
N SER A 64 -0.29 -14.42 11.41
CA SER A 64 -1.26 -13.35 11.67
C SER A 64 -0.93 -12.01 11.01
N ASN A 65 0.16 -11.86 10.25
CA ASN A 65 0.36 -10.70 9.38
C ASN A 65 -0.45 -10.90 8.08
N ARG A 66 -1.76 -11.03 8.22
CA ARG A 66 -2.69 -11.31 7.12
C ARG A 66 -4.04 -10.67 7.43
N PHE A 67 -4.52 -9.86 6.48
CA PHE A 67 -5.75 -9.08 6.63
C PHE A 67 -6.58 -9.15 5.35
N GLY A 68 -7.91 -9.12 5.48
CA GLY A 68 -8.82 -9.14 4.34
C GLY A 68 -8.90 -7.81 3.57
N SER A 69 -8.40 -6.71 4.14
CA SER A 69 -8.37 -5.40 3.49
C SER A 69 -7.14 -4.57 3.87
N GLU A 70 -6.74 -3.67 2.98
CA GLU A 70 -5.65 -2.70 3.22
C GLU A 70 -5.96 -1.84 4.46
N VAL A 71 -7.21 -1.36 4.56
CA VAL A 71 -7.68 -0.55 5.69
C VAL A 71 -7.53 -1.31 7.01
N LYS A 72 -7.93 -2.58 7.07
CA LYS A 72 -7.79 -3.36 8.31
C LYS A 72 -6.32 -3.60 8.68
N CYS A 73 -5.47 -3.80 7.68
CA CYS A 73 -4.03 -3.86 7.89
C CYS A 73 -3.50 -2.55 8.48
N GLN A 74 -3.85 -1.39 7.88
CA GLN A 74 -3.40 -0.08 8.35
C GLN A 74 -3.88 0.21 9.78
N GLN A 75 -5.16 0.00 10.06
CA GLN A 75 -5.74 0.15 11.40
C GLN A 75 -5.02 -0.69 12.46
N THR A 76 -4.57 -1.90 12.09
CA THR A 76 -3.96 -2.84 13.04
C THR A 76 -2.47 -2.59 13.21
N CYS A 77 -1.75 -2.28 12.13
CA CYS A 77 -0.29 -2.28 12.08
C CYS A 77 0.33 -0.88 12.03
N LEU A 78 -0.47 0.17 11.87
CA LEU A 78 -0.04 1.57 11.89
C LEU A 78 -0.86 2.36 12.92
N PRO A 79 -0.85 1.98 14.21
CA PRO A 79 -1.66 2.65 15.20
C PRO A 79 -1.24 4.12 15.36
N GLY A 80 -2.22 5.01 15.50
CA GLY A 80 -2.01 6.46 15.53
C GLY A 80 -1.74 7.10 14.16
N ALA A 81 -1.53 6.33 13.09
CA ALA A 81 -1.41 6.88 11.75
C ALA A 81 -2.79 7.08 11.09
N PRO A 82 -2.98 8.13 10.28
CA PRO A 82 -4.20 8.28 9.49
C PRO A 82 -4.31 7.16 8.46
N LEU A 83 -5.53 6.68 8.25
CA LEU A 83 -5.84 5.69 7.22
C LEU A 83 -5.69 6.35 5.84
N LYS A 84 -4.84 5.75 5.01
CA LYS A 84 -4.52 6.21 3.65
C LYS A 84 -4.46 5.01 2.70
N PRO A 85 -5.60 4.35 2.42
CA PRO A 85 -5.64 3.25 1.47
C PRO A 85 -5.30 3.77 0.07
N VAL A 86 -4.48 3.01 -0.66
CA VAL A 86 -4.08 3.33 -2.04
C VAL A 86 -4.40 2.14 -2.91
N CYS A 87 -3.79 1.01 -2.58
CA CYS A 87 -3.73 -0.15 -3.45
C CYS A 87 -5.06 -0.92 -3.51
N SER A 88 -5.93 -0.73 -2.52
CA SER A 88 -7.28 -1.33 -2.47
C SER A 88 -8.34 -0.50 -3.20
N LEU A 89 -8.04 0.74 -3.60
CA LEU A 89 -8.98 1.60 -4.30
C LEU A 89 -9.23 1.08 -5.71
N LYS A 90 -10.47 1.14 -6.20
CA LYS A 90 -10.73 0.90 -7.62
C LYS A 90 -10.09 2.02 -8.45
N PRO A 91 -9.38 1.73 -9.56
CA PRO A 91 -8.79 2.77 -10.39
C PRO A 91 -9.86 3.74 -10.90
N ALA A 92 -9.57 5.04 -10.84
CA ALA A 92 -10.51 6.08 -11.23
C ALA A 92 -10.01 6.85 -12.46
N LYS A 93 -10.77 6.81 -13.54
CA LYS A 93 -10.48 7.55 -14.78
C LYS A 93 -10.53 9.07 -14.58
N GLY A 94 -11.40 9.56 -13.70
CA GLY A 94 -11.66 10.99 -13.55
C GLY A 94 -12.49 11.58 -14.72
N PRO A 95 -12.86 12.87 -14.66
CA PRO A 95 -13.77 13.49 -15.61
C PRO A 95 -13.09 13.98 -16.90
N CYS A 96 -11.77 14.17 -16.89
CA CYS A 96 -11.04 14.63 -18.07
C CYS A 96 -10.97 13.53 -19.15
N LYS A 97 -10.74 13.95 -20.41
CA LYS A 97 -10.81 13.09 -21.60
C LYS A 97 -9.44 12.78 -22.24
N ALA A 98 -8.34 13.13 -21.58
CA ALA A 98 -7.02 12.74 -22.05
C ALA A 98 -6.88 11.21 -22.05
N ARG A 99 -6.00 10.69 -22.89
CA ARG A 99 -5.68 9.25 -22.96
C ARG A 99 -4.33 9.01 -22.29
N VAL A 100 -4.30 9.03 -20.96
CA VAL A 100 -3.09 8.77 -20.18
C VAL A 100 -3.05 7.29 -19.81
N PHE A 101 -2.01 6.58 -20.24
CA PHE A 101 -1.81 5.18 -19.90
C PHE A 101 -1.15 5.06 -18.52
N SER A 102 -1.95 4.74 -17.52
CA SER A 102 -1.53 4.60 -16.12
C SER A 102 -1.63 3.16 -15.65
N TRP A 103 -0.98 2.84 -14.54
CA TRP A 103 -1.03 1.52 -13.90
C TRP A 103 -1.80 1.59 -12.58
N ALA A 104 -2.57 0.56 -12.28
CA ALA A 104 -3.30 0.42 -11.03
C ALA A 104 -3.18 -0.99 -10.49
N TYR A 105 -3.07 -1.14 -9.18
CA TYR A 105 -2.97 -2.43 -8.52
C TYR A 105 -4.33 -3.12 -8.47
N ASP A 106 -4.34 -4.39 -8.85
CA ASP A 106 -5.43 -5.32 -8.64
C ASP A 106 -5.03 -6.31 -7.54
N SER A 107 -5.63 -6.12 -6.38
CA SER A 107 -5.36 -6.93 -5.19
C SER A 107 -5.85 -8.38 -5.29
N ALA A 108 -6.88 -8.66 -6.10
CA ALA A 108 -7.37 -10.03 -6.29
C ALA A 108 -6.37 -10.88 -7.08
N ALA A 109 -5.62 -10.25 -7.99
CA ALA A 109 -4.64 -10.92 -8.84
C ALA A 109 -3.18 -10.71 -8.39
N ASP A 110 -2.95 -9.92 -7.33
CA ASP A 110 -1.64 -9.46 -6.88
C ASP A 110 -0.76 -8.98 -8.05
N ARG A 111 -1.30 -8.06 -8.85
CA ARG A 111 -0.59 -7.46 -9.98
C ARG A 111 -1.13 -6.09 -10.36
N CYS A 112 -0.26 -5.29 -10.96
CA CYS A 112 -0.65 -4.04 -11.60
C CYS A 112 -1.20 -4.27 -13.01
N ARG A 113 -2.22 -3.51 -13.38
CA ARG A 113 -2.86 -3.52 -14.70
C ARG A 113 -2.87 -2.12 -15.27
N LEU A 114 -2.67 -2.01 -16.58
CA LEU A 114 -2.80 -0.74 -17.28
C LEU A 114 -4.27 -0.35 -17.39
N PHE A 115 -4.57 0.94 -17.18
CA PHE A 115 -5.87 1.55 -17.42
C PHE A 115 -5.71 2.93 -18.07
N VAL A 116 -6.78 3.44 -18.67
CA VAL A 116 -6.79 4.77 -19.27
C VAL A 116 -7.28 5.78 -18.23
N TYR A 117 -6.37 6.60 -17.74
CA TYR A 117 -6.64 7.75 -16.90
C TYR A 117 -6.97 8.97 -17.76
N GLY A 118 -7.99 9.71 -17.36
CA GLY A 118 -8.52 10.89 -18.06
C GLY A 118 -7.64 12.13 -17.96
N GLY A 119 -6.62 12.12 -17.10
CA GLY A 119 -5.65 13.21 -16.94
C GLY A 119 -5.95 14.20 -15.81
N CYS A 120 -7.09 14.09 -15.12
CA CYS A 120 -7.37 14.90 -13.94
C CYS A 120 -8.25 14.18 -12.90
N LYS A 121 -8.18 14.62 -11.65
CA LYS A 121 -8.84 14.01 -10.47
C LYS A 121 -8.46 12.53 -10.35
N GLY A 122 -9.43 11.65 -10.08
CA GLY A 122 -9.15 10.23 -9.86
C GLY A 122 -8.75 9.95 -8.41
N ASN A 123 -7.93 8.94 -8.19
CA ASN A 123 -7.46 8.55 -6.87
C ASN A 123 -6.03 8.01 -6.90
N ALA A 124 -5.50 7.65 -5.73
CA ALA A 124 -4.11 7.27 -5.55
C ALA A 124 -3.73 5.91 -6.17
N ASN A 125 -4.68 5.05 -6.56
CA ASN A 125 -4.36 3.82 -7.30
C ASN A 125 -4.11 4.13 -8.78
N ASN A 126 -3.09 4.95 -9.02
CA ASN A 126 -2.74 5.51 -10.32
C ASN A 126 -1.24 5.79 -10.33
N PHE A 127 -0.48 4.95 -11.02
CA PHE A 127 0.97 4.93 -11.06
C PHE A 127 1.47 5.15 -12.48
N ARG A 128 2.63 5.79 -12.62
CA ARG A 128 3.23 6.12 -13.92
C ARG A 128 3.66 4.86 -14.67
N ASN A 129 4.20 3.88 -13.95
CA ASN A 129 4.66 2.62 -14.51
C ASN A 129 4.31 1.41 -13.63
N CYS A 130 4.43 0.21 -14.21
CA CYS A 130 4.13 -1.03 -13.51
C CYS A 130 5.05 -1.29 -12.31
N ILE A 131 6.32 -0.89 -12.38
CA ILE A 131 7.32 -1.18 -11.35
C ILE A 131 7.00 -0.40 -10.07
N GLU A 132 6.75 0.90 -10.18
CA GLU A 132 6.29 1.74 -9.06
C GLU A 132 5.03 1.19 -8.42
N CYS A 133 4.06 0.80 -9.24
CA CYS A 133 2.82 0.20 -8.76
C CYS A 133 3.10 -1.10 -7.98
N MET A 134 3.94 -2.00 -8.50
CA MET A 134 4.26 -3.25 -7.83
C MET A 134 5.07 -3.02 -6.55
N ASP A 135 6.04 -2.10 -6.53
CA ASP A 135 6.82 -1.79 -5.32
C ASP A 135 5.92 -1.21 -4.22
N ARG A 136 4.99 -0.32 -4.58
CA ARG A 136 4.07 0.30 -3.62
C ARG A 136 3.05 -0.68 -3.08
N CYS A 137 2.53 -1.58 -3.92
CA CYS A 137 1.31 -2.31 -3.61
C CYS A 137 1.48 -3.82 -3.41
N SER A 138 2.55 -4.44 -3.90
CA SER A 138 2.72 -5.89 -3.84
C SER A 138 3.89 -6.29 -2.95
N GLY A 139 3.73 -7.38 -2.21
CA GLY A 139 4.83 -8.05 -1.51
C GLY A 139 5.69 -8.94 -2.41
N LYS A 140 5.48 -8.93 -3.73
CA LYS A 140 6.24 -9.73 -4.67
C LYS A 140 7.69 -9.24 -4.72
N GLU A 141 8.64 -10.18 -4.67
CA GLU A 141 10.07 -9.89 -4.80
C GLU A 141 10.37 -9.03 -6.04
N SER A 142 11.26 -8.03 -5.89
CA SER A 142 11.55 -7.03 -6.91
C SER A 142 11.95 -7.63 -8.25
N LYS A 143 12.80 -8.67 -8.27
CA LYS A 143 13.21 -9.37 -9.51
C LYS A 143 12.01 -10.03 -10.21
N LYS A 144 11.11 -10.66 -9.46
CA LYS A 144 9.89 -11.30 -9.98
C LYS A 144 8.89 -10.25 -10.47
N ALA A 145 8.74 -9.14 -9.73
CA ALA A 145 7.90 -8.02 -10.11
C ALA A 145 8.39 -7.36 -11.40
N MET A 146 9.69 -7.10 -11.53
CA MET A 146 10.31 -6.53 -12.72
C MET A 146 10.09 -7.40 -13.97
N LYS A 147 10.35 -8.71 -13.87
CA LYS A 147 10.10 -9.66 -14.96
C LYS A 147 8.63 -9.72 -15.36
N LEU A 148 7.72 -9.64 -14.39
CA LEU A 148 6.28 -9.57 -14.66
C LEU A 148 5.92 -8.26 -15.38
N CYS A 149 6.39 -7.12 -14.86
CA CYS A 149 6.11 -5.81 -15.43
C CYS A 149 6.62 -5.66 -16.86
N PHE A 150 7.82 -6.15 -17.16
CA PHE A 150 8.33 -6.17 -18.53
C PHE A 150 7.36 -6.87 -19.50
N LYS A 151 6.88 -8.06 -19.11
CA LYS A 151 5.91 -8.83 -19.92
C LYS A 151 4.56 -8.14 -20.05
N LEU A 152 4.05 -7.56 -18.97
CA LEU A 152 2.76 -6.86 -18.98
C LEU A 152 2.83 -5.60 -19.84
N THR A 153 3.87 -4.78 -19.67
CA THR A 153 4.08 -3.56 -20.44
C THR A 153 4.15 -3.85 -21.94
N ALA A 154 4.94 -4.85 -22.36
CA ALA A 154 5.01 -5.25 -23.76
C ALA A 154 3.66 -5.69 -24.33
N ARG A 155 2.88 -6.48 -23.55
CA ARG A 155 1.55 -6.92 -23.94
C ARG A 155 0.58 -5.74 -24.13
N GLU A 156 0.54 -4.82 -23.17
CA GLU A 156 -0.39 -3.70 -23.22
C GLU A 156 0.00 -2.68 -24.29
N MET A 157 1.31 -2.45 -24.51
CA MET A 157 1.78 -1.61 -25.62
C MET A 157 1.34 -2.14 -26.97
N LYS A 158 1.50 -3.46 -27.21
CA LYS A 158 1.00 -4.10 -28.43
C LYS A 158 -0.52 -3.98 -28.55
N LYS A 159 -1.26 -4.21 -27.45
CA LYS A 159 -2.73 -4.13 -27.43
C LYS A 159 -3.27 -2.74 -27.76
N TYR A 160 -2.61 -1.69 -27.30
CA TYR A 160 -3.09 -0.31 -27.47
C TYR A 160 -2.37 0.46 -28.59
N GLY A 161 -1.46 -0.18 -29.33
CA GLY A 161 -0.69 0.47 -30.40
C GLY A 161 0.23 1.58 -29.89
N ILE A 162 0.78 1.43 -28.67
CA ILE A 162 1.64 2.44 -28.05
C ILE A 162 3.06 2.31 -28.62
N VAL A 163 3.43 3.23 -29.51
CA VAL A 163 4.75 3.27 -30.17
C VAL A 163 5.78 4.13 -29.42
N ARG A 164 5.34 5.04 -28.54
CA ARG A 164 6.23 5.80 -27.65
C ARG A 164 6.13 5.23 -26.24
N HIS A 165 7.25 4.73 -25.73
CA HIS A 165 7.33 4.20 -24.37
C HIS A 165 6.85 5.29 -23.39
N PRO A 166 5.85 5.05 -22.52
CA PRO A 166 5.54 5.94 -21.42
C PRO A 166 6.74 5.88 -20.47
N VAL A 167 7.66 6.81 -20.70
CA VAL A 167 8.79 7.22 -19.89
C VAL A 167 9.26 6.20 -18.85
N VAL A 168 10.24 5.38 -19.25
CA VAL A 168 11.20 4.79 -18.30
C VAL A 168 12.21 5.87 -17.99
N GLU A 169 11.84 6.82 -17.14
CA GLU A 169 12.81 7.61 -16.39
C GLU A 169 13.14 6.75 -15.17
N GLY A 170 14.29 6.06 -15.23
CA GLY A 170 14.90 5.50 -14.04
C GLY A 170 15.46 6.63 -13.16
N PRO A 171 15.73 6.37 -11.88
CA PRO A 171 16.48 7.33 -11.06
C PRO A 171 17.91 7.45 -11.61
N GLU A 172 18.37 8.69 -11.80
CA GLU A 172 19.79 9.03 -11.93
C GLU A 172 20.58 8.63 -10.68
#